data_AF-A0A918EHS8-F1
#
_entry.id   AF-A0A918EHS8-F1
#
_cell.length_a   1.000
_cell.length_b   1.000
_cell.length_c   1.000
_cell.angle_alpha   90.00
_cell.angle_beta   90.00
_cell.angle_gamma   90.00
#
_symmetry.space_group_name_H-M   'P 1'
#
loop_
_entity.id
_entity.type
_entity.pdbx_description
1 polymer ?
#
loop_
_entity_poly.entity_id
_entity_poly.type
_entity_poly.pdbx_seq_one_letter_code
_entity_poly.pdbx_strand_id
1 'polypeptide(L)'
;MVGDMGQDDSLTARIASLEAEVIGLRNAVQTRTVIGQATGLIAAVQGCTPQQGFQLLVRMSQHHNVKLHTIAVKLIDLAVELGPRQAVRAVHLSGESNGRAEVVDWPGVEVVHAARQLVAAYDAATATSDQRPEVRRQLADQVTLAGQLLAERLTEVGWLPDS
;
A
#
# COMPACT_ATOMS: atom_id res chain seq x y z
N MET A 1 -5.62 48.30 -8.63
CA MET A 1 -6.45 47.29 -7.94
C MET A 1 -5.98 45.90 -8.40
N VAL A 2 -4.73 45.52 -8.10
CA VAL A 2 -4.05 44.29 -8.62
C VAL A 2 -3.46 43.42 -7.48
N GLY A 3 -3.55 43.87 -6.22
CA GLY A 3 -2.94 43.18 -5.07
C GLY A 3 -3.76 42.06 -4.44
N ASP A 4 -5.06 41.98 -4.74
CA ASP A 4 -6.02 41.07 -4.07
C ASP A 4 -5.96 39.64 -4.65
N MET A 5 -5.93 39.50 -5.99
CA MET A 5 -5.94 38.19 -6.66
C MET A 5 -4.72 37.30 -6.32
N GLY A 6 -3.54 37.88 -6.12
CA GLY A 6 -2.34 37.10 -5.75
C GLY A 6 -2.33 36.63 -4.29
N GLN A 7 -3.07 37.32 -3.41
CA GLN A 7 -3.27 36.89 -2.03
C GLN A 7 -4.32 35.77 -1.97
N ASP A 8 -5.40 35.89 -2.75
CA ASP A 8 -6.44 34.87 -2.87
C ASP A 8 -5.92 33.54 -3.42
N ASP A 9 -5.05 33.58 -4.44
CA ASP A 9 -4.44 32.36 -5.00
C ASP A 9 -3.52 31.66 -3.98
N SER A 10 -2.74 32.42 -3.22
CA SER A 10 -1.85 31.91 -2.17
C SER A 10 -2.64 31.33 -0.99
N LEU A 11 -3.72 32.00 -0.58
CA LEU A 11 -4.64 31.51 0.45
C LEU A 11 -5.33 30.21 -0.01
N THR A 12 -5.77 30.16 -1.27
CA THR A 12 -6.41 28.98 -1.86
C THR A 12 -5.44 27.79 -1.91
N ALA A 13 -4.19 28.00 -2.35
CA ALA A 13 -3.16 26.96 -2.33
C ALA A 13 -2.85 26.48 -0.90
N ARG A 14 -2.82 27.40 0.08
CA ARG A 14 -2.60 27.04 1.48
C ARG A 14 -3.75 26.23 2.06
N ILE A 15 -5.00 26.59 1.74
CA ILE A 15 -6.19 25.84 2.14
C ILE A 15 -6.13 24.42 1.55
N ALA A 16 -5.87 24.28 0.25
CA ALA A 16 -5.78 22.98 -0.41
C ALA A 16 -4.68 22.08 0.21
N SER A 17 -3.53 22.66 0.56
CA SER A 17 -2.44 21.94 1.24
C SER A 17 -2.87 21.44 2.62
N LEU A 18 -3.53 22.28 3.42
CA LEU A 18 -4.04 21.90 4.75
C LEU A 18 -5.16 20.84 4.66
N GLU A 19 -6.04 20.95 3.67
CA GLU A 19 -7.07 19.94 3.42
C GLU A 19 -6.44 18.59 3.07
N ALA A 20 -5.43 18.56 2.19
CA ALA A 20 -4.69 17.35 1.86
C ALA A 20 -4.00 16.75 3.10
N GLU A 21 -3.39 17.57 3.96
CA GLU A 21 -2.77 17.12 5.20
C GLU A 21 -3.81 16.52 6.17
N VAL A 22 -4.94 17.19 6.35
CA VAL A 22 -6.04 16.69 7.20
C VAL A 22 -6.60 15.37 6.67
N ILE A 23 -6.74 15.22 5.35
CA ILE A 23 -7.17 13.97 4.72
C ILE A 23 -6.13 12.87 4.97
N GLY A 24 -4.85 13.16 4.78
CA GLY A 24 -3.76 12.22 5.04
C GLY A 24 -3.74 11.73 6.49
N LEU A 25 -3.88 12.66 7.45
CA LEU A 25 -3.93 12.33 8.88
C LEU A 25 -5.17 11.48 9.22
N ARG A 26 -6.34 11.82 8.69
CA ARG A 26 -7.57 11.03 8.88
C ARG A 26 -7.41 9.61 8.35
N ASN A 27 -6.84 9.46 7.16
CA ASN A 27 -6.57 8.14 6.56
C ASN A 27 -5.57 7.33 7.39
N ALA A 28 -4.52 7.97 7.91
CA ALA A 28 -3.54 7.32 8.78
C ALA A 28 -4.18 6.83 10.09
N VAL A 29 -5.04 7.64 10.72
CA VAL A 29 -5.79 7.26 11.92
C VAL A 29 -6.73 6.10 11.64
N GLN A 30 -7.54 6.17 10.57
CA GLN A 30 -8.45 5.07 10.18
C GLN A 30 -7.69 3.76 9.94
N THR A 31 -6.58 3.84 9.21
CA THR A 31 -5.70 2.70 8.94
C THR A 31 -5.16 2.08 10.23
N ARG A 32 -4.68 2.92 11.16
CA ARG A 32 -4.18 2.44 12.45
C ARG A 32 -5.28 1.82 13.31
N THR A 33 -6.47 2.40 13.29
CA THR A 33 -7.64 1.89 14.02
C THR A 33 -8.03 0.49 13.54
N VAL A 34 -8.20 0.28 12.23
CA VAL A 34 -8.62 -1.03 11.71
C VAL A 34 -7.56 -2.11 11.92
N ILE A 35 -6.27 -1.76 11.79
CA ILE A 35 -5.17 -2.68 12.13
C ILE A 35 -5.20 -3.05 13.61
N GLY A 36 -5.46 -2.08 14.50
CA GLY A 36 -5.63 -2.32 15.93
C GLY A 36 -6.81 -3.24 16.26
N GLN A 37 -7.96 -3.03 15.60
CA GLN A 37 -9.14 -3.88 15.75
C GLN A 37 -8.85 -5.32 15.31
N ALA A 38 -8.28 -5.50 14.13
CA ALA A 38 -7.90 -6.83 13.61
C ALA A 38 -6.88 -7.52 14.54
N THR A 39 -5.90 -6.77 15.05
CA THR A 39 -4.91 -7.26 16.02
C THR A 39 -5.58 -7.76 17.29
N GLY A 40 -6.49 -6.98 17.87
CA GLY A 40 -7.24 -7.36 19.07
C GLY A 40 -8.14 -8.58 18.83
N LEU A 41 -8.78 -8.65 17.67
CA LEU A 41 -9.61 -9.78 17.27
C LEU A 41 -8.80 -11.07 17.19
N ILE A 42 -7.63 -11.04 16.54
CA ILE A 42 -6.72 -12.19 16.46
C ILE A 42 -6.26 -12.60 17.86
N ALA A 43 -5.81 -11.63 18.67
CA ALA A 43 -5.33 -11.89 20.02
C ALA A 43 -6.38 -12.58 20.89
N ALA A 44 -7.63 -12.10 20.84
CA ALA A 44 -8.76 -12.68 21.56
C ALA A 44 -9.11 -14.09 21.07
N VAL A 45 -9.09 -14.33 19.75
CA VAL A 45 -9.41 -15.65 19.16
C VAL A 45 -8.34 -16.68 19.49
N GLN A 46 -7.07 -16.30 19.41
CA GLN A 46 -5.93 -17.21 19.57
C GLN A 46 -5.43 -17.34 21.01
N GLY A 47 -5.97 -16.53 21.94
CA GLY A 47 -5.52 -16.50 23.34
C GLY A 47 -4.08 -16.03 23.48
N CYS A 48 -3.65 -15.06 22.66
CA CYS A 48 -2.27 -14.56 22.62
C CYS A 48 -2.19 -13.06 22.95
N THR A 49 -0.97 -12.51 23.07
CA THR A 49 -0.81 -11.08 23.33
C THR A 49 -1.14 -10.24 22.09
N PRO A 50 -1.52 -8.96 22.23
CA PRO A 50 -1.71 -8.07 21.08
C PRO A 50 -0.47 -7.98 20.16
N GLN A 51 0.74 -8.03 20.73
CA GLN A 51 1.97 -8.04 19.94
C GLN A 51 2.08 -9.30 19.07
N GLN A 52 1.74 -10.47 19.62
CA GLN A 52 1.70 -11.73 18.88
C GLN A 52 0.57 -11.72 17.83
N GLY A 53 -0.59 -11.15 18.16
CA GLY A 53 -1.70 -10.95 17.22
C GLY A 53 -1.31 -10.08 16.02
N PHE A 54 -0.59 -8.98 16.27
CA PHE A 54 -0.09 -8.11 15.21
C PHE A 54 0.94 -8.83 14.32
N GLN A 55 1.87 -9.58 14.92
CA GLN A 55 2.82 -10.39 14.16
C GLN A 55 2.12 -11.43 13.28
N LEU A 56 1.03 -12.05 13.78
CA LEU A 56 0.24 -12.97 12.97
C LEU A 56 -0.46 -12.26 11.81
N LEU A 57 -1.03 -11.08 12.05
CA LEU A 57 -1.63 -10.25 10.99
C LEU A 57 -0.62 -9.86 9.90
N VAL A 58 0.62 -9.54 10.29
CA VAL A 58 1.74 -9.28 9.35
C VAL A 58 2.06 -10.53 8.53
N ARG A 59 2.17 -11.70 9.16
CA ARG A 59 2.38 -12.96 8.43
C ARG A 59 1.24 -13.25 7.46
N MET A 60 -0.02 -13.04 7.88
CA MET A 60 -1.17 -13.19 6.99
C MET A 60 -1.10 -12.22 5.80
N SER A 61 -0.74 -10.96 6.03
CA SER A 61 -0.58 -9.93 4.98
C SER A 61 0.50 -10.33 3.96
N GLN A 62 1.65 -10.79 4.44
CA GLN A 62 2.75 -11.27 3.61
C GLN A 62 2.36 -12.52 2.82
N HIS A 63 1.72 -13.49 3.48
CA HIS A 63 1.25 -14.72 2.86
C HIS A 63 0.25 -14.44 1.73
N HIS A 64 -0.60 -13.43 1.88
CA HIS A 64 -1.57 -13.05 0.84
C HIS A 64 -1.03 -11.99 -0.14
N ASN A 65 0.20 -11.49 0.08
CA ASN A 65 0.81 -10.40 -0.68
C ASN A 65 -0.09 -9.16 -0.84
N VAL A 66 -0.85 -8.82 0.20
CA VAL A 66 -1.72 -7.63 0.25
C VAL A 66 -1.27 -6.67 1.33
N LYS A 67 -1.62 -5.39 1.21
CA LYS A 67 -1.31 -4.39 2.23
C LYS A 67 -1.94 -4.78 3.58
N LEU A 68 -1.22 -4.51 4.67
CA LEU A 68 -1.64 -4.89 6.03
C LEU A 68 -3.03 -4.35 6.40
N HIS A 69 -3.33 -3.10 6.03
CA HIS A 69 -4.65 -2.51 6.29
C HIS A 69 -5.76 -3.23 5.52
N THR A 70 -5.48 -3.68 4.29
CA THR A 70 -6.46 -4.35 3.44
C THR A 70 -6.85 -5.71 4.01
N ILE A 71 -5.88 -6.49 4.49
CA ILE A 71 -6.19 -7.75 5.15
C ILE A 71 -6.85 -7.55 6.51
N ALA A 72 -6.53 -6.47 7.23
CA ALA A 72 -7.20 -6.10 8.47
C ALA A 72 -8.69 -5.81 8.24
N VAL A 73 -9.03 -4.99 7.24
CA VAL A 73 -10.42 -4.71 6.83
C VAL A 73 -11.13 -6.02 6.50
N LYS A 74 -10.55 -6.84 5.60
CA LYS A 74 -11.13 -8.13 5.20
C LYS A 74 -11.40 -9.05 6.39
N LEU A 75 -10.48 -9.09 7.37
CA LEU A 75 -10.67 -9.90 8.57
C LEU A 75 -11.84 -9.40 9.42
N ILE A 76 -11.99 -8.09 9.58
CA ILE A 76 -13.10 -7.50 10.33
C ILE A 76 -14.43 -7.76 9.62
N ASP A 77 -14.49 -7.58 8.30
CA ASP A 77 -15.69 -7.85 7.51
C ASP A 77 -16.11 -9.31 7.63
N LEU A 78 -15.17 -10.25 7.46
CA LEU A 78 -15.42 -11.67 7.66
C LEU A 78 -15.85 -12.00 9.09
N ALA A 79 -15.37 -11.26 10.10
CA ALA A 79 -15.77 -11.49 11.48
C ALA A 79 -17.20 -11.04 11.75
N VAL A 80 -17.69 -10.00 11.05
CA VAL A 80 -19.10 -9.59 11.08
C VAL A 80 -19.98 -10.66 10.43
N GLU A 81 -19.54 -11.23 9.31
CA GLU A 81 -20.32 -12.22 8.55
C GLU A 81 -20.32 -13.62 9.18
N LEU A 82 -19.15 -14.10 9.62
CA LEU A 82 -18.91 -15.50 9.99
C LEU A 82 -18.62 -15.70 11.48
N GLY A 83 -18.42 -14.61 12.21
CA GLY A 83 -17.93 -14.60 13.59
C GLY A 83 -16.40 -14.63 13.69
N PRO A 84 -15.82 -14.17 14.83
CA PRO A 84 -14.36 -13.93 14.95
C PRO A 84 -13.49 -15.16 14.71
N ARG A 85 -13.86 -16.32 15.26
CA ARG A 85 -13.07 -17.56 15.12
C ARG A 85 -13.04 -18.05 13.68
N GLN A 86 -14.19 -18.00 13.00
CA GLN A 86 -14.31 -18.47 11.62
C GLN A 86 -13.60 -17.52 10.66
N ALA A 87 -13.62 -16.21 10.92
CA ALA A 87 -12.88 -15.22 10.13
C ALA A 87 -11.36 -15.43 10.19
N VAL A 88 -10.80 -15.60 11.38
CA VAL A 88 -9.35 -15.88 11.55
C VAL A 88 -8.96 -17.18 10.84
N ARG A 89 -9.80 -18.22 10.92
CA ARG A 89 -9.58 -19.49 10.22
C ARG A 89 -9.65 -19.33 8.71
N ALA A 90 -10.65 -18.61 8.18
CA ALA A 90 -10.83 -18.39 6.75
C ALA A 90 -9.63 -17.67 6.12
N VAL A 91 -9.08 -16.65 6.81
CA VAL A 91 -7.87 -15.96 6.38
C VAL A 91 -6.65 -16.88 6.42
N HIS A 92 -6.55 -17.82 7.38
CA HIS A 92 -5.45 -18.78 7.41
C HIS A 92 -5.52 -19.80 6.26
N LEU A 93 -6.70 -20.42 6.06
CA LEU A 93 -6.94 -21.47 5.06
C LEU A 93 -6.82 -20.96 3.62
N SER A 94 -7.21 -19.70 3.38
CA SER A 94 -7.06 -19.07 2.06
C SER A 94 -5.58 -19.00 1.64
N GLY A 95 -4.65 -18.97 2.61
CA GLY A 95 -3.22 -19.09 2.37
C GLY A 95 -2.74 -20.52 2.16
N GLU A 96 -3.19 -21.48 2.99
CA GLU A 96 -2.72 -22.87 2.95
C GLU A 96 -2.97 -23.59 1.61
N SER A 97 -3.96 -23.13 0.83
CA SER A 97 -4.23 -23.67 -0.52
C SER A 97 -3.11 -23.46 -1.55
N ASN A 98 -2.04 -22.73 -1.21
CA ASN A 98 -0.85 -22.58 -2.06
C ASN A 98 0.17 -23.75 -1.92
N GLY A 99 -0.13 -24.80 -1.16
CA GLY A 99 0.81 -25.85 -0.76
C GLY A 99 1.10 -26.99 -1.75
N ARG A 100 0.68 -26.94 -3.02
CA ARG A 100 1.07 -27.93 -4.05
C ARG A 100 1.21 -27.35 -5.47
N ALA A 101 1.59 -26.09 -5.60
CA ALA A 101 2.18 -25.61 -6.83
C ALA A 101 3.70 -25.77 -6.68
N GLU A 102 4.29 -26.55 -7.57
CA GLU A 102 5.73 -26.65 -7.82
C GLU A 102 6.39 -25.27 -7.64
N VAL A 103 7.46 -25.18 -6.84
CA VAL A 103 8.27 -23.96 -6.75
C VAL A 103 9.00 -23.81 -8.09
N VAL A 104 8.28 -23.32 -9.08
CA VAL A 104 8.85 -22.70 -10.26
C VAL A 104 9.42 -21.39 -9.76
N ASP A 105 10.72 -21.20 -9.93
CA ASP A 105 11.38 -19.90 -9.78
C ASP A 105 10.69 -18.94 -10.76
N TRP A 106 9.66 -18.25 -10.27
CA TRP A 106 8.79 -17.43 -11.09
C TRP A 106 9.45 -16.06 -11.25
N PRO A 107 9.83 -15.67 -12.48
CA PRO A 107 10.57 -14.43 -12.70
C PRO A 107 9.74 -13.16 -12.41
N GLY A 108 8.43 -13.28 -12.20
CA GLY A 108 7.56 -12.13 -11.91
C GLY A 108 7.75 -11.49 -10.53
N VAL A 109 8.59 -12.04 -9.64
CA VAL A 109 8.98 -11.31 -8.41
C VAL A 109 9.70 -10.01 -8.77
N GLU A 110 10.60 -10.03 -9.75
CA GLU A 110 11.33 -8.85 -10.23
C GLU A 110 10.40 -7.87 -10.94
N VAL A 111 9.43 -8.37 -11.72
CA VAL A 111 8.36 -7.55 -12.33
C VAL A 111 7.55 -6.82 -11.25
N VAL A 112 7.16 -7.52 -10.18
CA VAL A 112 6.40 -6.92 -9.08
C VAL A 112 7.23 -5.90 -8.30
N HIS A 113 8.53 -6.14 -8.12
CA HIS A 113 9.43 -5.17 -7.48
C HIS A 113 9.59 -3.92 -8.33
N ALA A 114 9.83 -4.06 -9.64
CA ALA A 114 9.91 -2.93 -10.58
C ALA A 114 8.60 -2.13 -10.61
N ALA A 115 7.44 -2.81 -10.61
CA ALA A 115 6.14 -2.15 -10.57
C ALA A 115 5.93 -1.35 -9.27
N ARG A 116 6.33 -1.91 -8.12
CA ARG A 116 6.27 -1.20 -6.83
C ARG A 116 7.20 0.01 -6.79
N GLN A 117 8.40 -0.09 -7.37
CA GLN A 117 9.33 1.03 -7.46
C GLN A 117 8.76 2.18 -8.30
N LEU A 118 8.10 1.87 -9.42
CA LEU A 118 7.44 2.89 -10.26
C LEU A 118 6.32 3.60 -9.49
N VAL A 119 5.45 2.85 -8.81
CA VAL A 119 4.38 3.43 -8.00
C VAL A 119 4.93 4.34 -6.90
N ALA A 120 5.97 3.90 -6.19
CA ALA A 120 6.60 4.69 -5.13
C ALA A 120 7.26 5.98 -5.67
N ALA A 121 7.92 5.91 -6.82
CA ALA A 121 8.50 7.09 -7.47
C ALA A 121 7.41 8.09 -7.90
N TYR A 122 6.29 7.59 -8.42
CA TYR A 122 5.15 8.42 -8.83
C TYR A 122 4.48 9.10 -7.65
N ASP A 123 4.24 8.37 -6.56
CA ASP A 123 3.71 8.92 -5.30
C ASP A 123 4.64 10.01 -4.74
N ALA A 124 5.97 9.80 -4.80
CA ALA A 124 6.95 10.79 -4.38
C ALA A 124 6.96 12.04 -5.28
N ALA A 125 6.81 11.88 -6.60
CA ALA A 125 6.75 12.99 -7.54
C ALA A 125 5.47 13.83 -7.36
N THR A 126 4.34 13.18 -7.07
CA THR A 126 3.04 13.84 -6.90
C THR A 126 2.88 14.54 -5.55
N ALA A 127 3.49 14.01 -4.48
CA ALA A 127 3.46 14.65 -3.16
C ALA A 127 4.28 15.95 -3.06
N THR A 128 5.07 16.27 -4.08
CA THR A 128 6.23 17.19 -3.97
C THR A 128 6.17 18.37 -4.95
N SER A 129 4.97 18.88 -5.24
CA SER A 129 4.74 19.93 -6.25
C SER A 129 5.41 21.29 -5.97
N ASP A 130 5.77 21.60 -4.72
CA ASP A 130 6.32 22.89 -4.28
C ASP A 130 7.85 22.89 -3.99
N GLN A 131 8.57 21.85 -4.44
CA GLN A 131 10.02 21.76 -4.21
C GLN A 131 10.86 22.45 -5.30
N ARG A 132 12.15 22.66 -4.94
CA ARG A 132 13.18 23.23 -5.84
C ARG A 132 13.14 22.52 -7.21
N PRO A 133 13.35 23.26 -8.30
CA PRO A 133 13.26 22.73 -9.66
C PRO A 133 14.17 21.51 -9.90
N GLU A 134 15.32 21.46 -9.23
CA GLU A 134 16.26 20.34 -9.26
C GLU A 134 15.64 19.05 -8.69
N VAL A 135 14.95 19.15 -7.55
CA VAL A 135 14.36 17.97 -6.90
C VAL A 135 13.15 17.45 -7.68
N ARG A 136 12.34 18.34 -8.25
CA ARG A 136 11.25 17.94 -9.17
C ARG A 136 11.80 17.22 -10.41
N ARG A 137 12.91 17.69 -10.97
CA ARG A 137 13.58 17.04 -12.10
C ARG A 137 14.09 15.66 -11.71
N GLN A 138 14.76 15.55 -10.56
CA GLN A 138 15.25 14.26 -10.05
C GLN A 138 14.12 13.25 -9.80
N LEU A 139 12.98 13.68 -9.25
CA LEU A 139 11.81 12.83 -9.05
C LEU A 139 11.19 12.36 -10.38
N ALA A 140 11.11 13.24 -11.38
CA ALA A 140 10.65 12.88 -12.73
C ALA A 140 11.60 11.87 -13.42
N ASP A 141 12.91 12.05 -13.25
CA ASP A 141 13.92 11.12 -13.74
C ASP A 141 13.80 9.75 -13.05
N GLN A 142 13.52 9.72 -11.74
CA GLN A 142 13.26 8.49 -10.99
C GLN A 142 12.01 7.74 -11.46
N VAL A 143 10.91 8.44 -11.75
CA VAL A 143 9.70 7.84 -12.32
C VAL A 143 9.99 7.23 -13.68
N THR A 144 10.74 7.94 -14.52
CA THR A 144 11.12 7.47 -15.86
C THR A 144 11.97 6.20 -15.78
N LEU A 145 12.98 6.20 -14.92
CA LEU A 145 13.87 5.06 -14.72
C LEU A 145 13.12 3.82 -14.19
N ALA A 146 12.24 4.00 -13.20
CA ALA A 146 11.45 2.91 -12.66
C ALA A 146 10.47 2.34 -13.71
N GLY A 147 9.98 3.18 -14.63
CA GLY A 147 9.14 2.76 -15.76
C GLY A 147 9.91 1.92 -16.76
N GLN A 148 11.14 2.31 -17.08
CA GLN A 148 12.03 1.54 -17.97
C GLN A 148 12.38 0.18 -17.38
N LEU A 149 12.72 0.14 -16.08
CA LEU A 149 13.01 -1.11 -15.38
C LEU A 149 11.80 -2.05 -15.41
N LEU A 150 10.58 -1.54 -15.20
CA LEU A 150 9.38 -2.36 -15.30
C LEU A 150 9.18 -2.91 -16.72
N ALA A 151 9.38 -2.08 -17.75
CA ALA A 151 9.28 -2.52 -19.14
C ALA A 151 10.31 -3.62 -19.48
N GLU A 152 11.55 -3.46 -19.03
CA GLU A 152 12.60 -4.47 -19.17
C GLU A 152 12.18 -5.80 -18.52
N ARG A 153 11.73 -5.77 -17.26
CA ARG A 153 11.28 -6.98 -16.56
C ARG A 153 10.06 -7.63 -17.20
N LEU A 154 9.12 -6.83 -17.73
CA LEU A 154 7.97 -7.35 -18.46
C LEU A 154 8.37 -8.01 -19.79
N THR A 155 9.45 -7.53 -20.42
CA THR A 155 10.00 -8.10 -21.66
C THR A 155 10.75 -9.40 -21.37
N GLU A 156 11.57 -9.45 -20.32
CA GLU A 156 12.28 -10.66 -19.88
C GLU A 156 11.34 -11.85 -19.60
N VAL A 157 10.13 -11.57 -19.09
CA VAL A 157 9.10 -12.59 -18.85
C VAL A 157 8.17 -12.84 -20.04
N GLY A 158 8.40 -12.19 -21.17
CA GLY A 158 7.64 -12.34 -22.42
C GLY A 158 6.23 -11.75 -22.38
N TRP A 159 5.96 -10.82 -21.48
CA TRP A 159 4.65 -10.14 -21.35
C TRP A 159 4.56 -8.84 -22.15
N LEU A 160 5.70 -8.25 -22.49
CA LEU A 160 5.81 -7.15 -23.45
C LEU A 160 6.53 -7.65 -24.71
N PRO A 161 6.12 -7.25 -25.93
CA PRO A 161 6.94 -7.47 -27.11
C PRO A 161 8.26 -6.68 -27.01
N ASP A 162 9.35 -7.26 -27.54
CA ASP A 162 10.62 -6.57 -27.71
C ASP A 162 10.39 -5.28 -28.53
N SER A 163 10.84 -4.14 -28.00
CA SER A 163 10.71 -2.81 -28.61
C SER A 163 11.83 -2.51 -29.61
#